data_AF-A0A8T4VQB0-F1
#
_entry.id   AF-A0A8T4VQB0-F1
#
_cell.length_a   1.000
_cell.length_b   1.000
_cell.length_c   1.000
_cell.angle_alpha   90.00
_cell.angle_beta   90.00
_cell.angle_gamma   90.00
#
_symmetry.space_group_name_H-M   'P 1'
#
loop_
_entity.id
_entity.type
_entity.pdbx_description
1 polymer ?
#
loop_
_entity_poly.entity_id
_entity_poly.type
_entity_poly.pdbx_seq_one_letter_code
_entity_poly.pdbx_strand_id
1 'polypeptide(L)'
;MGKMKAMFPEEHQPLLTKEPEKIEELTGKLRSDFKEDKLMRSVLANDKDTIDDGKILNEALNRGLQSFTPDLLFQQMVQNYTHAERILGERLISLLAGYDSNYVKKNLNIPEFRRELKGNIAANINKLREEGLIDKEGIITEKGVELASLVLYVQEMEKIIPHGYLGEKIHKKKTHYGEKGDVRI
;
A
#
# COMPACT_ATOMS: atom_id res chain seq x y z
N MET A 1 -28.87 -79.48 -40.55
CA MET A 1 -27.49 -79.49 -41.08
C MET A 1 -27.24 -78.13 -41.72
N GLY A 2 -26.39 -77.26 -41.17
CA GLY A 2 -26.16 -75.94 -41.79
C GLY A 2 -25.52 -74.84 -40.94
N LYS A 3 -24.26 -75.03 -40.57
CA LYS A 3 -23.14 -74.05 -40.44
C LYS A 3 -23.29 -72.78 -39.56
N MET A 4 -22.39 -72.71 -38.58
CA MET A 4 -21.92 -71.51 -37.87
C MET A 4 -21.40 -70.43 -38.82
N LYS A 5 -21.58 -69.15 -38.46
CA LYS A 5 -20.60 -68.11 -38.76
C LYS A 5 -20.47 -67.16 -37.58
N ALA A 6 -19.23 -67.01 -37.13
CA ALA A 6 -18.80 -66.25 -35.96
C ALA A 6 -19.18 -64.77 -36.06
N MET A 7 -19.65 -64.21 -34.95
CA MET A 7 -19.87 -62.78 -34.77
C MET A 7 -18.76 -62.29 -33.84
N PHE A 8 -17.70 -61.72 -34.42
CA PHE A 8 -16.73 -60.92 -33.68
C PHE A 8 -17.32 -59.50 -33.51
N PRO A 9 -17.27 -58.90 -32.31
CA PRO A 9 -17.80 -57.57 -32.05
C PRO A 9 -16.68 -56.53 -32.08
N GLU A 10 -16.62 -55.72 -33.13
CA GLU A 10 -16.07 -54.35 -33.10
C GLU A 10 -17.04 -53.56 -34.01
N GLU A 11 -17.58 -52.40 -33.62
CA GLU A 11 -16.85 -51.14 -33.55
C GLU A 11 -17.47 -50.17 -32.51
N HIS A 12 -16.56 -49.59 -31.74
CA HIS A 12 -16.59 -48.39 -30.89
C HIS A 12 -17.91 -47.60 -30.71
N GLN A 13 -18.47 -47.69 -29.50
CA GLN A 13 -19.35 -46.65 -28.95
C GLN A 13 -18.54 -45.37 -28.69
N PRO A 14 -18.92 -44.20 -29.22
CA PRO A 14 -18.28 -42.95 -28.85
C PRO A 14 -18.60 -42.63 -27.38
N LEU A 15 -17.54 -42.42 -26.60
CA LEU A 15 -17.61 -41.92 -25.22
C LEU A 15 -18.41 -40.62 -25.21
N LEU A 16 -19.54 -40.62 -24.49
CA LEU A 16 -20.28 -39.42 -24.09
C LEU A 16 -19.36 -38.54 -23.24
N THR A 17 -18.62 -37.65 -23.89
CA THR A 17 -17.92 -36.55 -23.22
C THR A 17 -18.99 -35.61 -22.66
N LYS A 18 -19.18 -35.65 -21.34
CA LYS A 18 -19.94 -34.64 -20.60
C LYS A 18 -19.39 -33.25 -20.95
N GLU A 19 -20.27 -32.35 -21.34
CA GLU A 19 -19.93 -30.94 -21.53
C GLU A 19 -19.27 -30.38 -20.26
N PRO A 20 -18.24 -29.51 -20.38
CA PRO A 20 -17.63 -28.91 -19.21
C PRO A 20 -18.67 -28.03 -18.50
N GLU A 21 -18.98 -28.38 -17.25
CA GLU A 21 -19.84 -27.57 -16.40
C GLU A 21 -19.28 -26.15 -16.31
N LYS A 22 -20.13 -25.19 -16.68
CA LYS A 22 -19.84 -23.77 -16.56
C LYS A 22 -19.66 -23.47 -15.07
N ILE A 23 -18.42 -23.16 -14.67
CA ILE A 23 -18.16 -22.64 -13.33
C ILE A 23 -18.91 -21.31 -13.24
N GLU A 24 -20.03 -21.30 -12.52
CA GLU A 24 -20.69 -20.05 -12.13
C GLU A 24 -19.77 -19.32 -11.17
N GLU A 25 -19.23 -18.20 -11.64
CA GLU A 25 -18.50 -17.25 -10.82
C GLU A 25 -19.50 -16.72 -9.77
N LEU A 26 -19.35 -17.21 -8.54
CA LEU A 26 -20.04 -16.68 -7.37
C LEU A 26 -19.67 -15.20 -7.25
N THR A 27 -20.52 -14.33 -7.81
CA THR A 27 -20.45 -12.89 -7.63
C THR A 27 -20.82 -12.59 -6.18
N GLY A 28 -19.84 -12.81 -5.29
CA GLY A 28 -19.90 -12.35 -3.93
C GLY A 28 -20.20 -10.86 -3.93
N LYS A 29 -21.10 -10.43 -3.05
CA LYS A 29 -21.46 -9.03 -2.81
C LYS A 29 -20.30 -8.24 -2.16
N LEU A 30 -19.11 -8.28 -2.75
CA LEU A 30 -18.01 -7.35 -2.50
C LEU A 30 -18.19 -6.07 -3.32
N ARG A 31 -19.43 -5.60 -3.43
CA ARG A 31 -19.78 -4.24 -3.87
C ARG A 31 -20.29 -3.49 -2.65
N SER A 32 -19.47 -3.40 -1.61
CA SER A 32 -19.62 -2.33 -0.64
C SER A 32 -18.50 -1.33 -0.92
N ASP A 33 -18.91 -0.07 -1.07
CA ASP A 33 -18.16 1.10 -0.61
C ASP A 33 -17.08 1.76 -1.48
N PHE A 34 -17.02 1.50 -2.79
CA PHE A 34 -16.21 2.33 -3.71
C PHE A 34 -16.50 3.85 -3.62
N LYS A 35 -17.68 4.26 -3.13
CA LYS A 35 -18.06 5.66 -2.95
C LYS A 35 -17.58 6.21 -1.60
N GLU A 36 -17.70 5.41 -0.54
CA GLU A 36 -17.18 5.74 0.79
C GLU A 36 -15.65 5.78 0.80
N ASP A 37 -14.99 4.83 0.13
CA ASP A 37 -13.54 4.81 -0.06
C ASP A 37 -13.01 6.04 -0.81
N LYS A 38 -13.73 6.49 -1.84
CA LYS A 38 -13.39 7.71 -2.58
C LYS A 38 -13.60 8.96 -1.74
N LEU A 39 -14.65 9.00 -0.91
CA LEU A 39 -14.92 10.09 0.01
C LEU A 39 -13.84 10.16 1.10
N MET A 40 -13.51 9.02 1.70
CA MET A 40 -12.44 8.87 2.69
C MET A 40 -11.08 9.32 2.12
N ARG A 41 -10.75 8.89 0.90
CA ARG A 41 -9.57 9.39 0.16
C ARG A 41 -9.61 10.89 -0.06
N SER A 42 -10.75 11.46 -0.47
CA SER A 42 -10.85 12.91 -0.72
C SER A 42 -10.77 13.76 0.54
N VAL A 43 -11.29 13.26 1.68
CA VAL A 43 -11.25 13.96 2.97
C VAL A 43 -9.85 13.89 3.55
N LEU A 44 -9.20 12.73 3.50
CA LEU A 44 -7.82 12.58 3.94
C LEU A 44 -6.85 13.35 3.03
N ALA A 45 -7.00 13.26 1.70
CA ALA A 45 -6.11 13.94 0.75
C ALA A 45 -6.18 15.47 0.81
N ASN A 46 -7.27 16.04 1.32
CA ASN A 46 -7.42 17.48 1.47
C ASN A 46 -6.61 18.03 2.65
N ASP A 47 -6.23 17.18 3.62
CA ASP A 47 -5.43 17.56 4.77
C ASP A 47 -4.08 16.83 4.76
N LYS A 48 -3.14 17.43 4.04
CA LYS A 48 -1.77 16.90 3.90
C LYS A 48 -1.09 16.70 5.25
N ASP A 49 -1.36 17.57 6.21
CA ASP A 49 -0.73 17.57 7.51
C ASP A 49 -1.19 16.35 8.31
N THR A 50 -2.50 16.10 8.37
CA THR A 50 -3.07 14.89 9.00
C THR A 50 -2.57 13.59 8.34
N ILE A 51 -2.38 13.58 7.01
CA ILE A 51 -1.79 12.42 6.31
C ILE A 51 -0.36 12.17 6.78
N ASP A 52 0.47 13.21 6.86
CA ASP A 52 1.88 13.07 7.21
C ASP A 52 2.04 12.63 8.67
N ASP A 53 1.17 13.09 9.58
CA ASP A 53 1.10 12.60 10.96
C ASP A 53 0.74 11.10 11.01
N GLY A 54 -0.28 10.70 10.26
CA GLY A 54 -0.66 9.29 10.16
C GLY A 54 0.44 8.42 9.55
N LYS A 55 1.23 8.94 8.60
CA LYS A 55 2.42 8.26 8.07
C LYS A 55 3.52 8.13 9.13
N ILE A 56 3.77 9.15 9.95
CA ILE A 56 4.76 9.09 11.04
C ILE A 56 4.40 7.94 11.99
N LEU A 57 3.14 7.91 12.43
CA LEU A 57 2.64 6.90 13.35
C LEU A 57 2.67 5.49 12.74
N ASN A 58 2.27 5.36 11.47
CA ASN A 58 2.31 4.09 10.76
C ASN A 58 3.74 3.53 10.63
N GLU A 59 4.70 4.36 10.21
CA GLU A 59 6.10 3.96 10.09
C GLU A 59 6.70 3.59 11.45
N ALA A 60 6.36 4.35 12.50
CA ALA A 60 6.80 4.07 13.86
C ALA A 60 6.27 2.70 14.35
N LEU A 61 4.97 2.44 14.20
CA LEU A 61 4.35 1.18 14.60
C LEU A 61 4.94 -0.01 13.83
N ASN A 62 5.13 0.12 12.51
CA ASN A 62 5.74 -0.92 11.67
C ASN A 62 7.18 -1.26 12.08
N ARG A 63 7.85 -0.34 12.79
CA ARG A 63 9.23 -0.51 13.27
C ARG A 63 9.32 -0.82 14.76
N GLY A 64 8.17 -1.05 15.42
CA GLY A 64 8.10 -1.35 16.84
C GLY A 64 8.41 -0.15 17.75
N LEU A 65 8.38 1.07 17.21
CA LEU A 65 8.55 2.29 18.01
C LEU A 65 7.20 2.65 18.64
N GLN A 66 7.09 2.43 19.95
CA GLN A 66 5.85 2.70 20.71
C GLN A 66 5.80 4.09 21.33
N SER A 67 6.94 4.77 21.47
CA SER A 67 7.02 6.10 22.08
C SER A 67 7.97 7.03 21.35
N PHE A 68 7.64 8.32 21.36
CA PHE A 68 8.41 9.40 20.77
C PHE A 68 9.11 10.22 21.85
N THR A 69 10.44 10.10 21.91
CA THR A 69 11.28 10.96 22.75
C THR A 69 12.15 11.83 21.83
N PRO A 70 11.83 13.12 21.64
CA PRO A 70 12.51 13.99 20.67
C PRO A 70 14.04 14.02 20.83
N ASP A 71 14.50 14.18 22.07
CA ASP A 71 15.94 14.24 22.37
C ASP A 71 16.66 12.94 22.03
N LEU A 72 16.03 11.79 22.31
CA LEU A 72 16.60 10.48 21.99
C LEU A 72 16.68 10.25 20.49
N LEU A 73 15.61 10.55 19.76
CA LEU A 73 15.55 10.41 18.30
C LEU A 73 16.62 11.29 17.63
N PHE A 74 16.72 12.54 18.05
CA PHE A 74 17.76 13.46 17.59
C PHE A 74 19.17 12.94 17.90
N GLN A 75 19.40 12.50 19.15
CA GLN A 75 20.70 12.00 19.59
C GLN A 75 21.13 10.78 18.76
N GLN A 76 20.22 9.84 18.49
CA GLN A 76 20.51 8.67 17.65
C GLN A 76 20.97 9.06 16.25
N MET A 77 20.30 10.03 15.61
CA MET A 77 20.67 10.53 14.28
C MET A 77 22.06 11.18 14.27
N VAL A 78 22.37 12.01 15.28
CA VAL A 78 23.66 12.73 15.36
C VAL A 78 24.81 11.80 15.73
N GLN A 79 24.61 10.83 16.62
CA GLN A 79 25.67 9.92 17.07
C GLN A 79 26.02 8.88 16.01
N ASN A 80 25.01 8.25 15.40
CA ASN A 80 25.22 7.24 14.38
C ASN A 80 24.04 7.17 13.43
N TYR A 81 24.11 7.97 12.37
CA TYR A 81 23.04 8.06 11.38
C TYR A 81 22.70 6.70 10.74
N THR A 82 23.71 5.92 10.35
CA THR A 82 23.48 4.60 9.71
C THR A 82 22.71 3.65 10.62
N HIS A 83 22.94 3.71 11.93
CA HIS A 83 22.18 2.91 12.88
C HIS A 83 20.76 3.45 13.07
N ALA A 84 20.61 4.77 13.22
CA ALA A 84 19.31 5.43 13.29
C ALA A 84 18.45 5.12 12.05
N GLU A 85 19.03 5.16 10.85
CA GLU A 85 18.40 4.82 9.58
C GLU A 85 17.91 3.37 9.52
N ARG A 86 18.64 2.42 10.13
CA ARG A 86 18.18 1.02 10.20
C ARG A 86 16.97 0.86 11.12
N ILE A 87 16.97 1.54 12.28
CA ILE A 87 15.90 1.45 13.27
C ILE A 87 14.66 2.19 12.76
N LEU A 88 14.82 3.49 12.49
CA LEU A 88 13.75 4.41 12.15
C LEU A 88 13.34 4.33 10.68
N GLY A 89 14.26 3.99 9.78
CA GLY A 89 14.01 4.02 8.34
C GLY A 89 14.11 5.41 7.74
N GLU A 90 14.42 5.45 6.44
CA GLU A 90 14.54 6.68 5.66
C GLU A 90 13.26 7.50 5.68
N ARG A 91 12.09 6.85 5.57
CA ARG A 91 10.79 7.52 5.50
C ARG A 91 10.43 8.20 6.83
N LEU A 92 10.56 7.50 7.95
CA LEU A 92 10.29 8.10 9.27
C LEU A 92 11.27 9.24 9.57
N ILE A 93 12.56 9.06 9.27
CA ILE A 93 13.54 10.15 9.42
C ILE A 93 13.12 11.34 8.59
N SER A 94 12.67 11.12 7.35
CA SER A 94 12.31 12.23 6.47
C SER A 94 11.08 12.99 6.96
N LEU A 95 10.07 12.26 7.42
CA LEU A 95 8.85 12.85 7.99
C LEU A 95 9.15 13.63 9.29
N LEU A 96 9.95 13.06 10.19
CA LEU A 96 10.33 13.72 11.45
C LEU A 96 11.23 14.94 11.22
N ALA A 97 12.16 14.86 10.26
CA ALA A 97 13.12 15.93 9.99
C ALA A 97 12.56 17.06 9.13
N GLY A 98 11.56 16.77 8.29
CA GLY A 98 11.09 17.69 7.25
C GLY A 98 12.03 17.79 6.03
N TYR A 99 13.04 16.91 5.93
CA TYR A 99 13.98 16.83 4.82
C TYR A 99 14.15 15.39 4.37
N ASP A 100 14.62 15.17 3.15
CA ASP A 100 15.05 13.84 2.71
C ASP A 100 16.13 13.24 3.63
N SER A 101 16.03 11.94 3.92
CA SER A 101 17.00 11.17 4.71
C SER A 101 18.45 11.42 4.26
N ASN A 102 18.73 11.43 2.96
CA ASN A 102 20.10 11.66 2.47
C ASN A 102 20.55 13.10 2.71
N TYR A 103 19.63 14.07 2.66
CA TYR A 103 19.93 15.44 3.01
C TYR A 103 20.31 15.54 4.49
N VAL A 104 19.54 14.90 5.37
CA VAL A 104 19.87 14.84 6.81
C VAL A 104 21.27 14.24 6.99
N LYS A 105 21.54 13.07 6.41
CA LYS A 105 22.83 12.37 6.48
C LYS A 105 24.01 13.25 6.09
N LYS A 106 23.88 14.02 5.00
CA LYS A 106 24.96 14.85 4.44
C LYS A 106 25.24 16.12 5.25
N ASN A 107 24.24 16.65 5.94
CA ASN A 107 24.33 17.95 6.63
C ASN A 107 24.49 17.81 8.15
N LEU A 108 24.41 16.60 8.70
CA LEU A 108 24.54 16.33 10.14
C LEU A 108 25.86 16.77 10.77
N ASN A 109 26.89 17.13 10.02
CA ASN A 109 28.13 17.71 10.54
C ASN A 109 28.02 19.23 10.82
N ILE A 110 27.01 19.90 10.27
CA ILE A 110 26.82 21.36 10.39
C ILE A 110 26.08 21.68 11.70
N PRO A 111 26.67 22.45 12.63
CA PRO A 111 26.04 22.77 13.92
C PRO A 111 24.68 23.46 13.81
N GLU A 112 24.52 24.38 12.86
CA GLU A 112 23.28 25.12 12.62
C GLU A 112 22.18 24.18 12.18
N PHE A 113 22.48 23.28 11.24
CA PHE A 113 21.56 22.26 10.77
C PHE A 113 21.14 21.31 11.90
N ARG A 114 22.06 20.95 12.82
CA ARG A 114 21.69 20.15 14.00
C ARG A 114 20.66 20.85 14.88
N ARG A 115 20.79 22.17 15.06
CA ARG A 115 19.84 22.96 15.87
C ARG A 115 18.47 23.01 15.20
N GLU A 116 18.44 23.23 13.88
CA GLU A 116 17.23 23.21 13.06
C GLU A 116 16.57 21.83 13.08
N LEU A 117 17.32 20.76 12.82
CA LEU A 117 16.85 19.38 12.85
C LEU A 117 16.22 19.03 14.20
N LYS A 118 16.87 19.41 15.31
CA LYS A 118 16.30 19.22 16.65
C LYS A 118 14.98 19.96 16.82
N GLY A 119 14.91 21.19 16.32
CA GLY A 119 13.70 22.00 16.31
C GLY A 119 12.56 21.33 15.54
N ASN A 120 12.84 20.83 14.33
CA ASN A 120 11.84 20.17 13.48
C ASN A 120 11.31 18.88 14.11
N ILE A 121 12.20 18.03 14.63
CA ILE A 121 11.80 16.80 15.32
C ILE A 121 10.90 17.13 16.52
N ALA A 122 11.29 18.12 17.33
CA ALA A 122 10.50 18.54 18.48
C ALA A 122 9.14 19.13 18.07
N ALA A 123 9.11 19.97 17.04
CA ALA A 123 7.88 20.58 16.53
C ALA A 123 6.89 19.52 16.01
N ASN A 124 7.37 18.57 15.20
CA ASN A 124 6.55 17.49 14.67
C ASN A 124 6.00 16.59 15.79
N ILE A 125 6.82 16.23 16.79
CA ILE A 125 6.35 15.43 17.94
C ILE A 125 5.38 16.23 18.82
N ASN A 126 5.61 17.52 19.02
CA ASN A 126 4.69 18.38 19.76
C ASN A 126 3.34 18.51 19.06
N LYS A 127 3.32 18.64 17.73
CA LYS A 127 2.11 18.64 16.92
C LYS A 127 1.28 17.35 17.15
N LEU A 128 1.91 16.18 17.07
CA LEU A 128 1.25 14.91 17.38
C LEU A 128 0.64 14.89 18.80
N ARG A 129 1.31 15.53 19.76
CA ARG A 129 0.83 15.63 21.15
C ARG A 129 -0.36 16.59 21.28
N GLU A 130 -0.28 17.75 20.64
CA GLU A 130 -1.35 18.75 20.63
C GLU A 130 -2.63 18.21 19.98
N GLU A 131 -2.48 17.35 18.97
CA GLU A 131 -3.58 16.66 18.31
C GLU A 131 -4.09 15.44 19.09
N GLY A 132 -3.45 15.08 20.19
CA GLY A 132 -3.80 13.94 21.04
C GLY A 132 -3.54 12.59 20.36
N LEU A 133 -2.66 12.54 19.37
CA LEU A 133 -2.25 11.30 18.71
C LEU A 133 -1.21 10.55 19.55
N ILE A 134 -0.41 11.29 20.33
CA ILE A 134 0.47 10.77 21.37
C ILE A 134 0.14 11.44 22.72
N ASP A 135 0.45 10.77 23.82
CA ASP A 135 0.27 11.31 25.17
C ASP A 135 1.46 12.19 25.63
N LYS A 136 1.46 12.58 26.92
CA LYS A 136 2.49 13.44 27.50
C LYS A 136 3.84 12.73 27.59
N GLU A 137 3.81 11.42 27.77
CA GLU A 137 4.93 10.51 27.83
C GLU A 137 5.45 10.15 26.42
N GLY A 138 4.73 10.56 25.38
CA GLY A 138 5.05 10.35 23.98
C GLY A 138 4.59 8.99 23.45
N ILE A 139 3.77 8.25 24.20
CA ILE A 139 3.20 6.96 23.81
C ILE A 139 2.07 7.21 22.82
N ILE A 140 1.99 6.37 21.78
CA ILE A 140 0.92 6.44 20.79
C ILE A 140 -0.42 6.09 21.44
N THR A 141 -1.39 6.99 21.34
CA THR A 141 -2.75 6.80 21.86
C THR A 141 -3.59 5.92 20.93
N GLU A 142 -4.76 5.46 21.40
CA GLU A 142 -5.72 4.75 20.55
C GLU A 142 -6.11 5.55 19.30
N LYS A 143 -6.31 6.86 19.44
CA LYS A 143 -6.58 7.77 18.30
C LYS A 143 -5.43 7.76 17.29
N GLY A 144 -4.18 7.74 17.78
CA GLY A 144 -2.99 7.65 16.95
C GLY A 144 -2.91 6.30 16.20
N VAL A 145 -3.24 5.20 16.87
CA VAL A 145 -3.31 3.87 16.25
C VAL A 145 -4.38 3.79 15.18
N GLU A 146 -5.55 4.38 15.41
CA GLU A 146 -6.64 4.45 14.43
C GLU A 146 -6.20 5.20 13.17
N LEU A 147 -5.61 6.39 13.33
CA LEU A 147 -5.09 7.17 12.20
C LEU A 147 -4.01 6.42 11.41
N ALA A 148 -3.08 5.76 12.11
CA ALA A 148 -2.04 4.95 11.48
C ALA A 148 -2.61 3.77 10.68
N SER A 149 -3.67 3.14 11.20
CA SER A 149 -4.38 2.03 10.56
C SER A 149 -5.12 2.50 9.30
N LEU A 150 -5.73 3.67 9.37
CA LEU A 150 -6.39 4.31 8.24
C LEU A 150 -5.40 4.60 7.10
N VAL A 151 -4.25 5.19 7.43
CA VAL A 151 -3.17 5.43 6.46
C VAL A 151 -2.66 4.13 5.85
N LEU A 152 -2.48 3.07 6.66
CA LEU A 152 -2.10 1.75 6.16
C LEU A 152 -3.10 1.24 5.13
N TYR A 153 -4.40 1.25 5.46
CA TYR A 153 -5.44 0.77 4.55
C TYR A 153 -5.44 1.54 3.23
N VAL A 154 -5.32 2.87 3.28
CA VAL A 154 -5.22 3.70 2.07
C VAL A 154 -4.03 3.28 1.21
N GLN A 155 -2.86 3.09 1.81
CA GLN A 155 -1.64 2.67 1.09
C GLN A 155 -1.78 1.27 0.48
N GLU A 156 -2.37 0.31 1.19
CA GLU A 156 -2.62 -1.04 0.64
C GLU A 156 -3.65 -1.00 -0.50
N MET A 157 -4.68 -0.15 -0.38
CA MET A 157 -5.63 0.04 -1.47
C MET A 157 -4.99 0.63 -2.73
N GLU A 158 -4.00 1.52 -2.61
CA GLU A 158 -3.25 2.03 -3.77
C GLU A 158 -2.48 0.92 -4.51
N LYS A 159 -2.03 -0.12 -3.78
CA LYS A 159 -1.39 -1.29 -4.39
C LYS A 159 -2.40 -2.21 -5.07
N ILE A 160 -3.62 -2.29 -4.53
CA ILE A 160 -4.68 -3.18 -5.04
C ILE A 160 -5.44 -2.56 -6.21
N ILE A 161 -5.62 -1.23 -6.26
CA ILE A 161 -6.22 -0.56 -7.42
C ILE A 161 -5.27 -0.74 -8.59
N PRO A 162 -5.62 -1.58 -9.58
CA PRO A 162 -4.74 -1.74 -10.70
C PRO A 162 -4.77 -0.41 -11.46
N HIS A 163 -3.60 0.19 -11.64
CA HIS A 163 -3.41 1.48 -12.31
C HIS A 163 -3.72 1.44 -13.83
N GLY A 164 -4.71 0.65 -14.27
CA GLY A 164 -4.99 0.43 -15.70
C GLY A 164 -6.14 -0.50 -16.08
N TYR A 165 -7.25 -0.57 -15.33
CA TYR A 165 -8.46 -1.32 -15.78
C TYR A 165 -9.63 -0.42 -16.23
N LEU A 166 -9.35 0.83 -16.56
CA LEU A 166 -10.21 1.68 -17.39
C LEU A 166 -9.49 2.07 -18.69
N GLY A 167 -8.74 1.12 -19.25
CA GLY A 167 -8.32 1.13 -20.63
C GLY A 167 -9.10 0.05 -21.35
N GLU A 168 -9.83 0.43 -22.39
CA GLU A 168 -10.54 -0.47 -23.31
C GLU A 168 -9.67 -1.72 -23.57
N LYS A 169 -10.27 -2.92 -23.48
CA LYS A 169 -9.63 -4.12 -24.04
C LYS A 169 -9.50 -3.88 -25.54
N ILE A 170 -8.34 -3.38 -25.99
CA ILE A 170 -8.00 -3.39 -27.41
C ILE A 170 -7.77 -4.86 -27.76
N HIS A 171 -8.86 -5.53 -28.15
CA HIS A 171 -8.80 -6.81 -28.82
C HIS A 171 -8.16 -6.57 -30.19
N LYS A 172 -6.82 -6.63 -30.27
CA LYS A 172 -6.15 -6.78 -31.56
C LYS A 172 -6.38 -8.21 -32.05
N LYS A 173 -7.53 -8.45 -32.69
CA LYS A 173 -7.64 -9.55 -33.65
C LYS A 173 -6.64 -9.25 -34.76
N LYS A 174 -5.61 -10.08 -34.92
CA LYS A 174 -4.81 -10.11 -36.15
C LYS A 174 -5.78 -10.44 -37.28
N THR A 175 -6.11 -9.45 -38.10
CA THR A 175 -6.67 -9.72 -39.43
C THR A 175 -5.55 -10.32 -40.29
N HIS A 176 -5.90 -11.22 -41.19
CA HIS A 176 -4.97 -11.98 -42.03
C HIS A 176 -4.08 -11.09 -42.94
N TYR A 177 -4.30 -9.77 -42.97
CA TYR A 177 -3.66 -8.79 -43.86
C TYR A 177 -3.20 -7.47 -43.18
N GLY A 178 -2.90 -7.48 -41.88
CA GLY A 178 -1.92 -6.53 -41.32
C GLY A 178 -2.21 -5.02 -41.28
N GLU A 179 -3.45 -4.55 -41.42
CA GLU A 179 -3.78 -3.12 -41.23
C GLU A 179 -4.34 -2.81 -39.84
N LYS A 180 -3.85 -1.72 -39.23
CA LYS A 180 -4.33 -1.18 -37.95
C LYS A 180 -5.45 -0.17 -38.20
N GLY A 181 -6.70 -0.58 -37.98
CA GLY A 181 -7.83 0.33 -37.81
C GLY A 181 -8.31 0.28 -36.36
N ASP A 182 -8.39 1.44 -35.71
CA ASP A 182 -9.03 1.58 -34.40
C ASP A 182 -10.55 1.46 -34.57
N VAL A 183 -11.18 0.50 -33.88
CA VAL A 183 -12.63 0.41 -33.76
C VAL A 183 -12.97 0.68 -32.30
N ARG A 184 -13.62 1.82 -32.03
CA ARG A 184 -14.21 2.16 -30.74
C ARG A 184 -15.54 1.42 -30.60
N ILE A 185 -15.73 0.68 -29.51
CA ILE A 185 -17.05 0.21 -29.03
C ILE A 185 -17.24 0.80 -27.65
#